data_AF-A0A6S7IGE3-F1
#
_entry.id   AF-A0A6S7IGE3-F1
#
_cell.length_a   1.000
_cell.length_b   1.000
_cell.length_c   1.000
_cell.angle_alpha   90.00
_cell.angle_beta   90.00
_cell.angle_gamma   90.00
#
_symmetry.space_group_name_H-M   'P 1'
#
loop_
_entity.id
_entity.type
_entity.pdbx_description
1 polymer ?
#
loop_
_entity_poly.entity_id
_entity_poly.type
_entity_poly.pdbx_seq_one_letter_code
_entity_poly.pdbx_strand_id
1 'polypeptide(L)'
;MAAEETIAELKRDSDEKQAEMGNLLTEATQAHQETEEQRKFAEEKFSGVEKTLNDKVCDLETKLSEMNKMKNEEESSRKNAEEIIEKLKQESKDKQEELNGLLVGKTQAYDDTDKKLKVAEQRCSELEETLNQKVVDLESKLDEIARIKVEAEKSRRQAEERVENVTKESIEKLENEKTQRDNEELQNNQRLLVMAVEESEKIVQNTLNEFENPKNCGTTCTAEYLVERMSDLLPSLDRTVEGYNSYLHDKKDVGVFISSVSPYAHLLSECILLGKATSHMAPKEDAEALVEHCKDGGKTTLELLQTMKDAGADSSKLQSQVEEVKKSIQSILDIGNGLIPKEDESLDSIENAVEDEISSTAELVAEAVTRIEEMLKNARQADTGVKLEVNERILDSCNALMKAIRVLILKSKDLQGEIVEEGMGSASAKEFYKRHHRWTEGLISAAKAVGWGAKVLVDAADKVVKEGGKFDELVVASKEIAASTAQLVSL
;
A
#
# COMPACT_ATOMS: atom_id res chain seq x y z
N MET A 1 -166.35 153.47 120.52
CA MET A 1 -165.63 152.99 119.33
C MET A 1 -164.18 153.39 119.53
N ALA A 2 -163.18 152.55 119.75
CA ALA A 2 -163.05 151.15 119.49
C ALA A 2 -162.27 150.51 120.65
N ALA A 3 -162.93 149.53 121.26
CA ALA A 3 -162.37 148.61 122.23
C ALA A 3 -161.76 147.38 121.52
N GLU A 4 -161.53 147.42 120.20
CA GLU A 4 -161.34 146.20 119.37
C GLU A 4 -159.99 146.06 118.64
N GLU A 5 -159.06 147.05 118.60
CA GLU A 5 -157.87 146.93 117.71
C GLU A 5 -156.49 146.63 118.38
N THR A 6 -156.01 147.33 119.41
CA THR A 6 -154.60 147.15 119.88
C THR A 6 -154.37 145.97 120.84
N ILE A 7 -155.46 145.29 121.24
CA ILE A 7 -155.42 143.95 121.84
C ILE A 7 -154.85 142.92 120.83
N ALA A 8 -154.84 143.22 119.51
CA ALA A 8 -154.35 142.32 118.46
C ALA A 8 -152.84 142.42 118.11
N GLU A 9 -152.12 143.50 118.44
CA GLU A 9 -150.72 143.68 117.96
C GLU A 9 -149.63 143.13 118.91
N LEU A 10 -149.74 143.23 120.24
CA LEU A 10 -148.67 142.71 121.13
C LEU A 10 -148.85 141.25 121.56
N LYS A 11 -150.06 140.69 121.38
CA LYS A 11 -150.24 139.23 121.31
C LYS A 11 -149.46 138.64 120.14
N ARG A 12 -149.31 139.38 119.03
CA ARG A 12 -148.52 138.96 117.87
C ARG A 12 -147.01 138.95 118.16
N ASP A 13 -146.53 139.93 118.91
CA ASP A 13 -145.10 140.07 119.23
C ASP A 13 -144.61 139.01 120.24
N SER A 14 -145.47 138.61 121.19
CA SER A 14 -145.11 137.54 122.13
C SER A 14 -145.18 136.15 121.50
N ASP A 15 -146.12 135.92 120.58
CA ASP A 15 -146.20 134.67 119.80
C ASP A 15 -145.04 134.59 118.78
N GLU A 16 -144.52 135.73 118.30
CA GLU A 16 -143.28 135.80 117.49
C GLU A 16 -142.04 135.45 118.32
N LYS A 17 -141.97 135.85 119.60
CA LYS A 17 -140.87 135.43 120.50
C LYS A 17 -140.90 133.95 120.87
N GLN A 18 -142.07 133.31 120.81
CA GLN A 18 -142.22 131.86 121.02
C GLN A 18 -141.85 131.05 119.75
N ALA A 19 -141.93 131.66 118.57
CA ALA A 19 -141.50 131.05 117.30
C ALA A 19 -139.98 131.20 117.04
N GLU A 20 -139.36 132.32 117.44
CA GLU A 20 -137.91 132.51 117.29
C GLU A 20 -137.07 131.57 118.17
N MET A 21 -137.52 131.26 119.38
CA MET A 21 -136.77 130.37 120.28
C MET A 21 -136.86 128.90 119.86
N GLY A 22 -137.93 128.50 119.16
CA GLY A 22 -138.06 127.18 118.55
C GLY A 22 -137.09 126.99 117.38
N ASN A 23 -136.89 128.02 116.58
CA ASN A 23 -135.96 127.97 115.44
C ASN A 23 -134.49 127.91 115.90
N LEU A 24 -134.11 128.63 116.96
CA LEU A 24 -132.76 128.59 117.52
C LEU A 24 -132.37 127.23 118.12
N LEU A 25 -133.34 126.44 118.59
CA LEU A 25 -133.09 125.09 119.09
C LEU A 25 -132.94 124.06 117.95
N THR A 26 -133.52 124.36 116.78
CA THR A 26 -133.45 123.49 115.59
C THR A 26 -132.16 123.75 114.80
N GLU A 27 -131.68 124.99 114.74
CA GLU A 27 -130.36 125.33 114.16
C GLU A 27 -129.19 124.77 114.99
N ALA A 28 -129.29 124.75 116.32
CA ALA A 28 -128.24 124.20 117.19
C ALA A 28 -128.09 122.66 117.06
N THR A 29 -129.17 121.96 116.71
CA THR A 29 -129.12 120.50 116.49
C THR A 29 -128.59 120.15 115.09
N GLN A 30 -128.78 121.04 114.11
CA GLN A 30 -128.25 120.84 112.75
C GLN A 30 -126.75 121.18 112.65
N ALA A 31 -126.28 122.21 113.37
CA ALA A 31 -124.86 122.56 113.41
C ALA A 31 -123.98 121.50 114.11
N HIS A 32 -124.56 120.69 115.01
CA HIS A 32 -123.80 119.65 115.69
C HIS A 32 -123.60 118.38 114.84
N GLN A 33 -124.51 118.10 113.90
CA GLN A 33 -124.34 116.97 112.95
C GLN A 33 -123.27 117.26 111.89
N GLU A 34 -123.16 118.51 111.41
CA GLU A 34 -122.14 118.87 110.41
C GLU A 34 -120.71 118.84 110.95
N THR A 35 -120.51 119.10 112.25
CA THR A 35 -119.18 119.06 112.87
C THR A 35 -118.67 117.63 113.12
N GLU A 36 -119.55 116.63 113.20
CA GLU A 36 -119.16 115.23 113.36
C GLU A 36 -118.77 114.57 112.02
N GLU A 37 -119.36 115.00 110.91
CA GLU A 37 -118.99 114.55 109.56
C GLU A 37 -117.61 115.05 109.11
N GLN A 38 -117.23 116.27 109.48
CA GLN A 38 -115.90 116.80 109.14
C GLN A 38 -114.76 116.07 109.87
N ARG A 39 -115.02 115.48 111.05
CA ARG A 39 -114.01 114.71 111.80
C ARG A 39 -113.75 113.34 111.16
N LYS A 40 -114.78 112.67 110.62
CA LYS A 40 -114.61 111.39 109.91
C LYS A 40 -113.84 111.54 108.59
N PHE A 41 -113.98 112.67 107.90
CA PHE A 41 -113.26 112.92 106.65
C PHE A 41 -111.75 113.15 106.85
N ALA A 42 -111.34 113.65 108.02
CA ALA A 42 -109.92 113.89 108.32
C ALA A 42 -109.14 112.60 108.65
N GLU A 43 -109.78 111.58 109.23
CA GLU A 43 -109.15 110.29 109.54
C GLU A 43 -108.92 109.41 108.29
N GLU A 44 -109.78 109.48 107.27
CA GLU A 44 -109.59 108.70 106.03
C GLU A 44 -108.44 109.21 105.15
N LYS A 45 -108.13 110.51 105.18
CA LYS A 45 -107.06 111.08 104.33
C LYS A 45 -105.64 110.79 104.84
N PHE A 46 -105.43 110.62 106.14
CA PHE A 46 -104.09 110.35 106.69
C PHE A 46 -103.64 108.89 106.47
N SER A 47 -104.56 107.93 106.50
CA SER A 47 -104.30 106.51 106.18
C SER A 47 -103.76 106.30 104.75
N GLY A 48 -104.19 107.12 103.78
CA GLY A 48 -103.76 107.01 102.38
C GLY A 48 -102.32 107.46 102.09
N VAL A 49 -101.79 108.43 102.85
CA VAL A 49 -100.45 108.97 102.62
C VAL A 49 -99.35 108.08 103.19
N GLU A 50 -99.60 107.45 104.34
CA GLU A 50 -98.63 106.55 104.99
C GLU A 50 -98.39 105.27 104.17
N LYS A 51 -99.44 104.74 103.54
CA LYS A 51 -99.32 103.55 102.69
C LYS A 51 -98.53 103.80 101.39
N THR A 52 -98.67 104.99 100.80
CA THR A 52 -98.04 105.33 99.51
C THR A 52 -96.53 105.62 99.63
N LEU A 53 -96.06 106.04 100.81
CA LEU A 53 -94.63 106.32 101.04
C LEU A 53 -93.83 105.03 101.25
N ASN A 54 -94.42 104.04 101.94
CA ASN A 54 -93.73 102.80 102.29
C ASN A 54 -93.49 101.89 101.06
N ASP A 55 -94.41 101.87 100.09
CA ASP A 55 -94.26 101.05 98.87
C ASP A 55 -93.11 101.54 97.96
N LYS A 56 -92.80 102.84 97.94
CA LYS A 56 -91.72 103.40 97.09
C LYS A 56 -90.32 103.14 97.62
N VAL A 57 -90.15 102.96 98.92
CA VAL A 57 -88.84 102.68 99.53
C VAL A 57 -88.40 101.25 99.22
N CYS A 58 -89.33 100.28 99.28
CA CYS A 58 -89.06 98.88 98.97
C CYS A 58 -88.60 98.66 97.50
N ASP A 59 -89.21 99.38 96.55
CA ASP A 59 -88.85 99.28 95.13
C ASP A 59 -87.43 99.79 94.80
N LEU A 60 -86.95 100.81 95.53
CA LEU A 60 -85.61 101.37 95.30
C LEU A 60 -84.50 100.49 95.90
N GLU A 61 -84.74 99.84 97.04
CA GLU A 61 -83.79 98.91 97.65
C GLU A 61 -83.60 97.65 96.78
N THR A 62 -84.66 97.19 96.12
CA THR A 62 -84.60 96.01 95.24
C THR A 62 -83.75 96.27 93.98
N LYS A 63 -83.89 97.45 93.35
CA LYS A 63 -83.11 97.80 92.14
C LYS A 63 -81.61 97.99 92.39
N LEU A 64 -81.20 98.42 93.58
CA LEU A 64 -79.79 98.63 93.89
C LEU A 64 -79.01 97.31 94.07
N SER A 65 -79.70 96.26 94.53
CA SER A 65 -79.14 94.92 94.71
C SER A 65 -78.85 94.22 93.37
N GLU A 66 -79.76 94.34 92.39
CA GLU A 66 -79.60 93.71 91.08
C GLU A 66 -78.44 94.31 90.26
N MET A 67 -78.23 95.62 90.35
CA MET A 67 -77.17 96.31 89.61
C MET A 67 -75.77 95.88 90.06
N ASN A 68 -75.57 95.63 91.36
CA ASN A 68 -74.28 95.17 91.90
C ASN A 68 -73.95 93.72 91.49
N LYS A 69 -74.95 92.87 91.24
CA LYS A 69 -74.72 91.50 90.75
C LYS A 69 -74.23 91.47 89.30
N MET A 70 -74.84 92.25 88.41
CA MET A 70 -74.45 92.26 86.98
C MET A 70 -73.02 92.75 86.75
N LYS A 71 -72.55 93.73 87.55
CA LYS A 71 -71.19 94.27 87.41
C LYS A 71 -70.10 93.22 87.66
N ASN A 72 -70.29 92.34 88.64
CA ASN A 72 -69.30 91.32 88.97
C ASN A 72 -69.25 90.17 87.94
N GLU A 73 -70.36 89.85 87.29
CA GLU A 73 -70.41 88.80 86.25
C GLU A 73 -69.66 89.23 84.97
N GLU A 74 -69.78 90.51 84.58
CA GLU A 74 -69.10 91.06 83.40
C GLU A 74 -67.57 91.10 83.58
N GLU A 75 -67.10 91.47 84.77
CA GLU A 75 -65.66 91.55 85.07
C GLU A 75 -64.99 90.16 85.08
N SER A 76 -65.70 89.12 85.52
CA SER A 76 -65.22 87.73 85.46
C SER A 76 -65.14 87.18 84.03
N SER A 77 -66.10 87.56 83.17
CA SER A 77 -66.19 87.06 81.80
C SER A 77 -65.08 87.63 80.92
N ARG A 78 -64.70 88.89 81.15
CA ARG A 78 -63.63 89.55 80.39
C ARG A 78 -62.24 88.94 80.67
N LYS A 79 -61.97 88.56 81.92
CA LYS A 79 -60.68 87.98 82.32
C LYS A 79 -60.46 86.60 81.69
N ASN A 80 -61.51 85.78 81.60
CA ASN A 80 -61.45 84.49 80.91
C ASN A 80 -61.24 84.63 79.39
N ALA A 81 -61.80 85.66 78.75
CA ALA A 81 -61.62 85.90 77.32
C ALA A 81 -60.16 86.28 76.97
N GLU A 82 -59.48 87.06 77.82
CA GLU A 82 -58.08 87.45 77.61
C GLU A 82 -57.12 86.25 77.72
N GLU A 83 -57.33 85.32 78.67
CA GLU A 83 -56.49 84.12 78.80
C GLU A 83 -56.61 83.15 77.62
N ILE A 84 -57.80 83.03 77.00
CA ILE A 84 -58.02 82.16 75.83
C ILE A 84 -57.31 82.72 74.58
N ILE A 85 -57.35 84.03 74.38
CA ILE A 85 -56.71 84.68 73.23
C ILE A 85 -55.18 84.52 73.27
N GLU A 86 -54.58 84.62 74.46
CA GLU A 86 -53.12 84.48 74.61
C GLU A 86 -52.67 83.03 74.31
N LYS A 87 -53.43 82.02 74.76
CA LYS A 87 -53.16 80.62 74.42
C LYS A 87 -53.26 80.34 72.92
N LEU A 88 -54.30 80.87 72.26
CA LEU A 88 -54.48 80.68 70.81
C LEU A 88 -53.38 81.33 69.99
N LYS A 89 -52.85 82.49 70.42
CA LYS A 89 -51.70 83.13 69.75
C LYS A 89 -50.45 82.27 69.84
N GLN A 90 -50.17 81.69 71.02
CA GLN A 90 -49.01 80.83 71.20
C GLN A 90 -49.12 79.55 70.37
N GLU A 91 -50.28 78.87 70.39
CA GLU A 91 -50.50 77.68 69.55
C GLU A 91 -50.41 77.97 68.05
N SER A 92 -50.88 79.14 67.59
CA SER A 92 -50.76 79.54 66.19
C SER A 92 -49.30 79.74 65.80
N LYS A 93 -48.47 80.28 66.70
CA LYS A 93 -47.05 80.50 66.44
C LYS A 93 -46.29 79.18 66.37
N ASP A 94 -46.53 78.27 67.32
CA ASP A 94 -45.87 76.96 67.37
C ASP A 94 -46.20 76.12 66.13
N LYS A 95 -47.47 76.13 65.68
CA LYS A 95 -47.89 75.47 64.42
C LYS A 95 -47.27 76.09 63.17
N GLN A 96 -47.06 77.41 63.15
CA GLN A 96 -46.40 78.10 62.04
C GLN A 96 -44.92 77.68 61.94
N GLU A 97 -44.24 77.56 63.07
CA GLU A 97 -42.84 77.09 63.13
C GLU A 97 -42.71 75.61 62.74
N GLU A 98 -43.61 74.75 63.22
CA GLU A 98 -43.66 73.33 62.85
C GLU A 98 -43.90 73.15 61.34
N LEU A 99 -44.87 73.89 60.78
CA LEU A 99 -45.17 73.85 59.35
C LEU A 99 -43.97 74.30 58.50
N ASN A 100 -43.29 75.37 58.92
CA ASN A 100 -42.09 75.86 58.22
C ASN A 100 -40.93 74.85 58.29
N GLY A 101 -40.72 74.20 59.43
CA GLY A 101 -39.72 73.14 59.57
C GLY A 101 -40.02 71.93 58.66
N LEU A 102 -41.28 71.54 58.58
CA LEU A 102 -41.74 70.43 57.73
C LEU A 102 -41.63 70.78 56.23
N LEU A 103 -41.86 72.05 55.87
CA LEU A 103 -41.68 72.55 54.51
C LEU A 103 -40.21 72.48 54.10
N VAL A 104 -39.30 73.01 54.93
CA VAL A 104 -37.85 72.99 54.67
C VAL A 104 -37.32 71.56 54.58
N GLY A 105 -37.73 70.68 55.48
CA GLY A 105 -37.35 69.27 55.46
C GLY A 105 -37.83 68.55 54.20
N LYS A 106 -39.07 68.82 53.74
CA LYS A 106 -39.58 68.29 52.47
C LYS A 106 -38.84 68.84 51.26
N THR A 107 -38.51 70.14 51.24
CA THR A 107 -37.75 70.76 50.14
C THR A 107 -36.35 70.17 50.06
N GLN A 108 -35.64 70.02 51.19
CA GLN A 108 -34.32 69.38 51.23
C GLN A 108 -34.36 67.92 50.79
N ALA A 109 -35.34 67.14 51.25
CA ALA A 109 -35.51 65.76 50.83
C ALA A 109 -35.81 65.66 49.33
N TYR A 110 -36.64 66.57 48.79
CA TYR A 110 -36.93 66.65 47.36
C TYR A 110 -35.67 66.97 46.55
N ASP A 111 -34.91 67.99 46.95
CA ASP A 111 -33.66 68.39 46.30
C ASP A 111 -32.61 67.26 46.31
N ASP A 112 -32.49 66.53 47.42
CA ASP A 112 -31.58 65.39 47.52
C ASP A 112 -32.03 64.20 46.67
N THR A 113 -33.34 63.94 46.57
CA THR A 113 -33.87 62.92 45.67
C THR A 113 -33.73 63.32 44.20
N ASP A 114 -33.94 64.59 43.85
CA ASP A 114 -33.76 65.13 42.49
C ASP A 114 -32.30 65.04 42.04
N LYS A 115 -31.35 65.36 42.92
CA LYS A 115 -29.91 65.17 42.66
C LYS A 115 -29.56 63.70 42.42
N LYS A 116 -30.05 62.79 43.26
CA LYS A 116 -29.81 61.34 43.09
C LYS A 116 -30.44 60.81 41.82
N LEU A 117 -31.64 61.28 41.47
CA LEU A 117 -32.33 60.92 40.24
C LEU A 117 -31.52 61.38 39.02
N LYS A 118 -31.07 62.64 38.98
CA LYS A 118 -30.21 63.16 37.89
C LYS A 118 -28.92 62.37 37.73
N VAL A 119 -28.25 62.01 38.83
CA VAL A 119 -27.03 61.17 38.77
C VAL A 119 -27.34 59.77 38.25
N ALA A 120 -28.46 59.17 38.65
CA ALA A 120 -28.88 57.86 38.16
C ALA A 120 -29.28 57.90 36.68
N GLU A 121 -30.01 58.93 36.24
CA GLU A 121 -30.38 59.17 34.84
C GLU A 121 -29.14 59.34 33.96
N GLN A 122 -28.16 60.15 34.41
CA GLN A 122 -26.90 60.31 33.70
C GLN A 122 -26.12 58.99 33.59
N ARG A 123 -26.03 58.22 34.69
CA ARG A 123 -25.37 56.91 34.68
C ARG A 123 -26.08 55.88 33.79
N CYS A 124 -27.41 55.89 33.76
CA CYS A 124 -28.20 55.06 32.85
C CYS A 124 -27.92 55.44 31.39
N SER A 125 -27.89 56.74 31.08
CA SER A 125 -27.58 57.23 29.74
C SER A 125 -26.16 56.85 29.29
N GLU A 126 -25.15 56.98 30.17
CA GLU A 126 -23.76 56.58 29.88
C GLU A 126 -23.63 55.06 29.66
N LEU A 127 -24.37 54.26 30.44
CA LEU A 127 -24.43 52.81 30.27
C LEU A 127 -25.12 52.40 28.97
N GLU A 128 -26.22 53.06 28.61
CA GLU A 128 -26.93 52.84 27.34
C GLU A 128 -26.04 53.17 26.15
N GLU A 129 -25.32 54.30 26.19
CA GLU A 129 -24.37 54.69 25.14
C GLU A 129 -23.22 53.66 25.02
N THR A 130 -22.64 53.24 26.15
CA THR A 130 -21.57 52.23 26.16
C THR A 130 -22.07 50.88 25.64
N LEU A 131 -23.29 50.48 26.01
CA LEU A 131 -23.88 49.22 25.56
C LEU A 131 -24.16 49.27 24.05
N ASN A 132 -24.74 50.36 23.56
CA ASN A 132 -24.97 50.56 22.13
C ASN A 132 -23.66 50.53 21.34
N GLN A 133 -22.60 51.18 21.82
CA GLN A 133 -21.29 51.11 21.16
C GLN A 133 -20.75 49.68 21.12
N LYS A 134 -20.86 48.93 22.22
CA LYS A 134 -20.43 47.51 22.25
C LYS A 134 -21.26 46.62 21.32
N VAL A 135 -22.57 46.88 21.19
CA VAL A 135 -23.43 46.15 20.25
C VAL A 135 -22.96 46.39 18.82
N VAL A 136 -22.73 47.65 18.43
CA VAL A 136 -22.22 48.00 17.10
C VAL A 136 -20.84 47.37 16.83
N ASP A 137 -19.92 47.41 17.81
CA ASP A 137 -18.60 46.80 17.67
C ASP A 137 -18.69 45.27 17.52
N LEU A 138 -19.61 44.61 18.24
CA LEU A 138 -19.83 43.17 18.14
C LEU A 138 -20.47 42.78 16.81
N GLU A 139 -21.43 43.56 16.30
CA GLU A 139 -22.03 43.38 14.99
C GLU A 139 -20.97 43.52 13.89
N SER A 140 -20.11 44.54 13.95
CA SER A 140 -19.00 44.71 13.02
C SER A 140 -18.02 43.53 13.05
N LYS A 141 -17.68 43.00 14.23
CA LYS A 141 -16.81 41.83 14.36
C LYS A 141 -17.47 40.56 13.83
N LEU A 142 -18.78 40.38 14.04
CA LEU A 142 -19.54 39.26 13.50
C LEU A 142 -19.52 39.28 11.96
N ASP A 143 -19.72 40.46 11.36
CA ASP A 143 -19.65 40.62 9.90
C ASP A 143 -18.26 40.32 9.35
N GLU A 144 -17.20 40.76 10.05
CA GLU A 144 -15.82 40.47 9.65
C GLU A 144 -15.49 38.98 9.75
N ILE A 145 -15.90 38.31 10.83
CA ILE A 145 -15.76 36.85 10.98
C ILE A 145 -16.53 36.12 9.88
N ALA A 146 -17.74 36.56 9.53
CA ALA A 146 -18.52 35.97 8.45
C ALA A 146 -17.81 36.10 7.10
N ARG A 147 -17.20 37.25 6.80
CA ARG A 147 -16.42 37.46 5.57
C ARG A 147 -15.18 36.57 5.54
N ILE A 148 -14.41 36.51 6.62
CA ILE A 148 -13.21 35.66 6.73
C ILE A 148 -13.59 34.19 6.55
N LYS A 149 -14.70 33.74 7.14
CA LYS A 149 -15.20 32.37 7.00
C LYS A 149 -15.51 32.02 5.55
N VAL A 150 -16.20 32.90 4.82
CA VAL A 150 -16.52 32.69 3.40
C VAL A 150 -15.26 32.61 2.54
N GLU A 151 -14.30 33.51 2.75
CA GLU A 151 -13.03 33.50 1.99
C GLU A 151 -12.17 32.27 2.33
N ALA A 152 -12.16 31.84 3.59
CA ALA A 152 -11.49 30.62 4.03
C ALA A 152 -12.14 29.37 3.42
N GLU A 153 -13.48 29.29 3.36
CA GLU A 153 -14.20 28.18 2.71
C GLU A 153 -13.93 28.12 1.20
N LYS A 154 -13.88 29.29 0.53
CA LYS A 154 -13.53 29.38 -0.88
C LYS A 154 -12.09 28.92 -1.14
N SER A 155 -11.13 29.40 -0.35
CA SER A 155 -9.72 29.00 -0.44
C SER A 155 -9.54 27.51 -0.17
N ARG A 156 -10.27 26.95 0.80
CA ARG A 156 -10.27 25.52 1.11
C ARG A 156 -10.79 24.70 -0.08
N ARG A 157 -11.92 25.08 -0.69
CA ARG A 157 -12.45 24.38 -1.88
C ARG A 157 -11.47 24.40 -3.05
N GLN A 158 -10.83 25.53 -3.31
CA GLN A 158 -9.81 25.62 -4.36
C GLN A 158 -8.57 24.75 -4.07
N ALA A 159 -8.16 24.66 -2.80
CA ALA A 159 -7.07 23.78 -2.40
C ALA A 159 -7.47 22.30 -2.55
N GLU A 160 -8.69 21.92 -2.16
CA GLU A 160 -9.22 20.56 -2.31
C GLU A 160 -9.30 20.15 -3.79
N GLU A 161 -9.79 21.02 -4.66
CA GLU A 161 -9.86 20.77 -6.12
C GLU A 161 -8.46 20.61 -6.74
N ARG A 162 -7.50 21.46 -6.34
CA ARG A 162 -6.10 21.32 -6.78
C ARG A 162 -5.48 20.01 -6.33
N VAL A 163 -5.70 19.62 -5.08
CA VAL A 163 -5.20 18.34 -4.55
C VAL A 163 -5.83 17.18 -5.32
N GLU A 164 -7.14 17.21 -5.58
CA GLU A 164 -7.83 16.17 -6.35
C GLU A 164 -7.30 16.05 -7.80
N ASN A 165 -7.04 17.17 -8.47
CA ASN A 165 -6.49 17.15 -9.82
C ASN A 165 -5.06 16.60 -9.84
N VAL A 166 -4.20 17.04 -8.92
CA VAL A 166 -2.81 16.56 -8.83
C VAL A 166 -2.75 15.07 -8.46
N THR A 167 -3.64 14.59 -7.59
CA THR A 167 -3.68 13.16 -7.25
C THR A 167 -4.15 12.31 -8.43
N LYS A 168 -5.16 12.75 -9.19
CA LYS A 168 -5.59 12.06 -10.43
C LYS A 168 -4.46 11.99 -11.46
N GLU A 169 -3.82 13.12 -11.76
CA GLU A 169 -2.70 13.17 -12.71
C GLU A 169 -1.53 12.27 -12.27
N SER A 170 -1.22 12.24 -10.97
CA SER A 170 -0.16 11.39 -10.45
C SER A 170 -0.50 9.89 -10.53
N ILE A 171 -1.77 9.51 -10.34
CA ILE A 171 -2.21 8.11 -10.47
C ILE A 171 -2.13 7.67 -11.93
N GLU A 172 -2.65 8.47 -12.86
CA GLU A 172 -2.59 8.17 -14.30
C GLU A 172 -1.14 8.05 -14.78
N LYS A 173 -0.25 8.94 -14.30
CA LYS A 173 1.18 8.86 -14.62
C LYS A 173 1.83 7.58 -14.11
N LEU A 174 1.54 7.17 -12.88
CA LEU A 174 2.08 5.92 -12.30
C LEU A 174 1.58 4.67 -13.02
N GLU A 175 0.30 4.66 -13.45
CA GLU A 175 -0.27 3.56 -14.25
C GLU A 175 0.39 3.48 -15.64
N ASN A 176 0.59 4.62 -16.30
CA ASN A 176 1.30 4.71 -17.57
C ASN A 176 2.78 4.27 -17.44
N GLU A 177 3.49 4.68 -16.39
CA GLU A 177 4.86 4.24 -16.13
C GLU A 177 4.95 2.74 -15.81
N LYS A 178 3.95 2.18 -15.14
CA LYS A 178 3.89 0.73 -14.87
C LYS A 178 3.67 -0.06 -16.15
N THR A 179 2.67 0.31 -16.96
CA THR A 179 2.39 -0.35 -18.25
C THR A 179 3.55 -0.23 -19.23
N GLN A 180 4.24 0.92 -19.25
CA GLN A 180 5.45 1.10 -20.03
C GLN A 180 6.56 0.13 -19.58
N ARG A 181 6.83 0.03 -18.27
CA ARG A 181 7.84 -0.90 -17.74
C ARG A 181 7.51 -2.36 -18.04
N ASP A 182 6.25 -2.77 -17.90
CA ASP A 182 5.83 -4.13 -18.23
C ASP A 182 6.03 -4.42 -19.73
N ASN A 183 5.73 -3.45 -20.62
CA ASN A 183 5.98 -3.61 -22.06
C ASN A 183 7.48 -3.66 -22.41
N GLU A 184 8.31 -2.83 -21.76
CA GLU A 184 9.77 -2.84 -21.95
C GLU A 184 10.38 -4.16 -21.50
N GLU A 185 9.92 -4.73 -20.38
CA GLU A 185 10.33 -6.05 -19.89
C GLU A 185 10.02 -7.16 -20.91
N LEU A 186 8.79 -7.17 -21.44
CA LEU A 186 8.35 -8.12 -22.46
C LEU A 186 9.17 -8.02 -23.75
N GLN A 187 9.45 -6.80 -24.22
CA GLN A 187 10.30 -6.57 -25.39
C GLN A 187 11.74 -7.02 -25.15
N ASN A 188 12.29 -6.74 -23.96
CA ASN A 188 13.64 -7.17 -23.60
C ASN A 188 13.75 -8.71 -23.57
N ASN A 189 12.75 -9.39 -23.02
CA ASN A 189 12.70 -10.85 -22.99
C ASN A 189 12.62 -11.45 -24.41
N GLN A 190 11.78 -10.87 -25.28
CA GLN A 190 11.73 -11.29 -26.69
C GLN A 190 13.08 -11.07 -27.39
N ARG A 191 13.77 -9.95 -27.13
CA ARG A 191 15.10 -9.69 -27.69
C ARG A 191 16.13 -10.72 -27.22
N LEU A 192 16.16 -11.03 -25.93
CA LEU A 192 17.09 -12.03 -25.38
C LEU A 192 16.84 -13.42 -25.97
N LEU A 193 15.56 -13.79 -26.14
CA LEU A 193 15.18 -15.02 -26.83
C LEU A 193 15.73 -15.06 -28.25
N VAL A 194 15.46 -14.03 -29.05
CA VAL A 194 15.91 -13.98 -30.45
C VAL A 194 17.43 -14.06 -30.54
N MET A 195 18.17 -13.35 -29.69
CA MET A 195 19.63 -13.41 -29.65
C MET A 195 20.16 -14.81 -29.34
N ALA A 196 19.53 -15.52 -28.39
CA ALA A 196 19.92 -16.89 -28.04
C ALA A 196 19.66 -17.87 -29.20
N VAL A 197 18.55 -17.66 -29.93
CA VAL A 197 18.23 -18.45 -31.13
C VAL A 197 19.20 -18.17 -32.26
N GLU A 198 19.51 -16.90 -32.57
CA GLU A 198 20.43 -16.53 -33.64
C GLU A 198 21.83 -17.12 -33.44
N GLU A 199 22.34 -17.12 -32.20
CA GLU A 199 23.62 -17.76 -31.89
C GLU A 199 23.55 -19.29 -32.07
N SER A 200 22.43 -19.90 -31.67
CA SER A 200 22.18 -21.34 -31.86
C SER A 200 22.05 -21.73 -33.34
N GLU A 201 21.39 -20.91 -34.15
CA GLU A 201 21.32 -21.07 -35.61
C GLU A 201 22.71 -20.99 -36.24
N LYS A 202 23.53 -20.03 -35.80
CA LYS A 202 24.91 -19.87 -36.29
C LYS A 202 25.77 -21.09 -35.96
N ILE A 203 25.63 -21.66 -34.76
CA ILE A 203 26.32 -22.90 -34.37
C ILE A 203 25.97 -24.04 -35.33
N VAL A 204 24.67 -24.31 -35.53
CA VAL A 204 24.21 -25.40 -36.40
C VAL A 204 24.58 -25.16 -37.86
N GLN A 205 24.43 -23.93 -38.36
CA GLN A 205 24.77 -23.56 -39.73
C GLN A 205 26.27 -23.72 -40.02
N ASN A 206 27.14 -23.30 -39.10
CA ASN A 206 28.58 -23.50 -39.22
C ASN A 206 28.93 -25.00 -39.27
N THR A 207 28.28 -25.81 -38.44
CA THR A 207 28.45 -27.26 -38.44
C THR A 207 28.02 -27.88 -39.77
N LEU A 208 26.90 -27.47 -40.35
CA LEU A 208 26.48 -27.96 -41.67
C LEU A 208 27.48 -27.57 -42.77
N ASN A 209 28.04 -26.37 -42.72
CA ASN A 209 29.08 -25.95 -43.67
C ASN A 209 30.35 -26.82 -43.53
N GLU A 210 30.77 -27.15 -42.30
CA GLU A 210 31.87 -28.08 -42.04
C GLU A 210 31.52 -29.53 -42.39
N PHE A 211 30.26 -29.92 -42.26
CA PHE A 211 29.76 -31.22 -42.66
C PHE A 211 29.84 -31.41 -44.18
N GLU A 212 29.76 -30.35 -44.98
CA GLU A 212 29.96 -30.42 -46.43
C GLU A 212 31.42 -30.25 -46.86
N ASN A 213 32.30 -29.89 -45.93
CA ASN A 213 33.72 -29.67 -46.21
C ASN A 213 34.43 -31.00 -46.61
N PRO A 214 35.00 -31.09 -47.82
CA PRO A 214 35.70 -32.30 -48.29
C PRO A 214 36.93 -32.64 -47.46
N LYS A 215 37.52 -31.67 -46.77
CA LYS A 215 38.70 -31.88 -45.91
C LYS A 215 38.42 -32.78 -44.70
N ASN A 216 37.15 -32.93 -44.32
CA ASN A 216 36.72 -33.74 -43.18
C ASN A 216 36.53 -35.23 -43.53
N CYS A 217 36.87 -35.67 -44.74
CA CYS A 217 36.77 -37.06 -45.22
C CYS A 217 37.67 -38.07 -44.45
N GLY A 218 38.64 -37.59 -43.67
CA GLY A 218 39.59 -38.44 -42.92
C GLY A 218 39.23 -38.69 -41.45
N THR A 219 38.19 -38.04 -40.92
CA THR A 219 37.82 -38.17 -39.51
C THR A 219 36.99 -39.43 -39.28
N THR A 220 37.36 -40.28 -38.32
CA THR A 220 36.66 -41.53 -38.01
C THR A 220 36.14 -41.53 -36.56
N CYS A 221 35.01 -42.17 -36.32
CA CYS A 221 34.41 -42.31 -34.99
C CYS A 221 33.81 -43.72 -34.84
N THR A 222 33.94 -44.33 -33.64
CA THR A 222 33.24 -45.59 -33.35
C THR A 222 31.76 -45.32 -33.10
N ALA A 223 30.92 -46.29 -33.48
CA ALA A 223 29.47 -46.18 -33.28
C ALA A 223 29.09 -46.14 -31.79
N GLU A 224 29.84 -46.85 -30.93
CA GLU A 224 29.68 -46.82 -29.47
C GLU A 224 29.90 -45.41 -28.91
N TYR A 225 30.95 -44.72 -29.35
CA TYR A 225 31.26 -43.37 -28.88
C TYR A 225 30.19 -42.36 -29.32
N LEU A 226 29.66 -42.49 -30.54
CA LEU A 226 28.53 -41.68 -31.01
C LEU A 226 27.32 -41.86 -30.10
N VAL A 227 26.91 -43.10 -29.82
CA VAL A 227 25.71 -43.39 -29.01
C VAL A 227 25.88 -42.95 -27.56
N GLU A 228 27.02 -43.24 -26.93
CA GLU A 228 27.31 -42.84 -25.55
C GLU A 228 27.25 -41.32 -25.40
N ARG A 229 27.92 -40.60 -26.32
CA ARG A 229 28.04 -39.15 -26.28
C ARG A 229 26.71 -38.44 -26.54
N MET A 230 25.81 -39.05 -27.31
CA MET A 230 24.52 -38.46 -27.71
C MET A 230 23.33 -38.89 -26.84
N SER A 231 23.57 -39.58 -25.72
CA SER A 231 22.55 -40.00 -24.77
C SER A 231 21.67 -38.85 -24.25
N ASP A 232 22.25 -37.66 -24.05
CA ASP A 232 21.56 -36.46 -23.53
C ASP A 232 20.93 -35.56 -24.62
N LEU A 233 21.07 -35.90 -25.91
CA LEU A 233 20.63 -35.02 -27.01
C LEU A 233 19.11 -34.84 -27.06
N LEU A 234 18.34 -35.93 -27.02
CA LEU A 234 16.87 -35.88 -27.01
C LEU A 234 16.32 -35.17 -25.75
N PRO A 235 16.78 -35.50 -24.52
CA PRO A 235 16.42 -34.73 -23.33
C PRO A 235 16.73 -33.22 -23.43
N SER A 236 17.85 -32.85 -24.05
CA SER A 236 18.22 -31.45 -24.26
C SER A 236 17.27 -30.72 -25.22
N LEU A 237 16.79 -31.42 -26.26
CA LEU A 237 15.75 -30.90 -27.16
C LEU A 237 14.43 -30.70 -26.40
N ASP A 238 13.98 -31.71 -25.64
CA ASP A 238 12.74 -31.64 -24.87
C ASP A 238 12.75 -30.45 -23.90
N ARG A 239 13.86 -30.24 -23.18
CA ARG A 239 14.02 -29.09 -22.29
C ARG A 239 13.94 -27.75 -23.02
N THR A 240 14.48 -27.68 -24.24
CA THR A 240 14.42 -26.47 -25.07
C THR A 240 12.97 -26.18 -25.50
N VAL A 241 12.24 -27.21 -25.93
CA VAL A 241 10.84 -27.10 -26.33
C VAL A 241 9.95 -26.74 -25.15
N GLU A 242 10.14 -27.36 -23.98
CA GLU A 242 9.45 -27.02 -22.74
C GLU A 242 9.69 -25.56 -22.34
N GLY A 243 10.96 -25.12 -22.35
CA GLY A 243 11.31 -23.73 -22.06
C GLY A 243 10.64 -22.74 -23.02
N TYR A 244 10.54 -23.08 -24.30
CA TYR A 244 9.84 -22.25 -25.28
C TYR A 244 8.32 -22.21 -25.03
N ASN A 245 7.72 -23.35 -24.70
CA ASN A 245 6.30 -23.43 -24.35
C ASN A 245 5.96 -22.63 -23.09
N SER A 246 6.84 -22.64 -22.07
CA SER A 246 6.71 -21.75 -20.91
C SER A 246 6.70 -20.28 -21.31
N TYR A 247 7.61 -19.86 -22.21
CA TYR A 247 7.62 -18.50 -22.75
C TYR A 247 6.36 -18.16 -23.57
N LEU A 248 5.80 -19.12 -24.30
CA LEU A 248 4.53 -18.91 -25.02
C LEU A 248 3.35 -18.71 -24.06
N HIS A 249 3.35 -19.41 -22.92
CA HIS A 249 2.33 -19.28 -21.89
C HIS A 249 2.47 -17.99 -21.07
N ASP A 250 3.68 -17.68 -20.62
CA ASP A 250 4.04 -16.46 -19.93
C ASP A 250 5.30 -15.85 -20.57
N LYS A 251 5.12 -14.70 -21.24
CA LYS A 251 6.20 -13.97 -21.91
C LYS A 251 7.29 -13.44 -20.95
N LYS A 252 7.05 -13.51 -19.63
CA LYS A 252 8.07 -13.24 -18.61
C LYS A 252 8.98 -14.44 -18.33
N ASP A 253 8.52 -15.66 -18.60
CA ASP A 253 9.26 -16.90 -18.33
C ASP A 253 10.13 -17.34 -19.53
N VAL A 254 11.19 -16.58 -19.80
CA VAL A 254 12.12 -16.84 -20.92
C VAL A 254 13.39 -17.58 -20.49
N GLY A 255 13.66 -17.67 -19.19
CA GLY A 255 14.95 -18.09 -18.65
C GLY A 255 15.35 -19.53 -19.01
N VAL A 256 14.40 -20.47 -18.93
CA VAL A 256 14.65 -21.89 -19.23
C VAL A 256 15.04 -22.05 -20.70
N PHE A 257 14.33 -21.39 -21.60
CA PHE A 257 14.61 -21.43 -23.04
C PHE A 257 16.03 -20.91 -23.35
N ILE A 258 16.36 -19.72 -22.86
CA ILE A 258 17.68 -19.11 -23.09
C ILE A 258 18.81 -20.03 -22.59
N SER A 259 18.62 -20.67 -21.44
CA SER A 259 19.63 -21.56 -20.85
C SER A 259 19.78 -22.91 -21.55
N SER A 260 18.83 -23.33 -22.38
CA SER A 260 18.78 -24.68 -22.98
C SER A 260 19.02 -24.72 -24.49
N VAL A 261 18.64 -23.67 -25.22
CA VAL A 261 18.73 -23.64 -26.69
C VAL A 261 20.16 -23.78 -27.21
N SER A 262 21.14 -23.10 -26.58
CA SER A 262 22.54 -23.14 -27.00
C SER A 262 23.21 -24.49 -26.68
N PRO A 263 23.07 -25.06 -25.46
CA PRO A 263 23.52 -26.43 -25.19
C PRO A 263 22.95 -27.46 -26.16
N TYR A 264 21.66 -27.38 -26.49
CA TYR A 264 21.02 -28.24 -27.48
C TYR A 264 21.69 -28.10 -28.86
N ALA A 265 21.90 -26.88 -29.34
CA ALA A 265 22.54 -26.62 -30.64
C ALA A 265 23.98 -27.18 -30.70
N HIS A 266 24.72 -27.12 -29.59
CA HIS A 266 26.05 -27.73 -29.48
C HIS A 266 26.00 -29.25 -29.52
N LEU A 267 25.12 -29.89 -28.74
CA LEU A 267 24.97 -31.35 -28.74
C LEU A 267 24.53 -31.87 -30.11
N LEU A 268 23.58 -31.20 -30.76
CA LEU A 268 23.17 -31.56 -32.12
C LEU A 268 24.33 -31.41 -33.11
N SER A 269 25.11 -30.34 -32.99
CA SER A 269 26.27 -30.12 -33.85
C SER A 269 27.33 -31.22 -33.66
N GLU A 270 27.57 -31.63 -32.42
CA GLU A 270 28.46 -32.75 -32.11
C GLU A 270 27.91 -34.06 -32.72
N CYS A 271 26.60 -34.32 -32.61
CA CYS A 271 25.93 -35.47 -33.24
C CYS A 271 26.14 -35.50 -34.76
N ILE A 272 25.96 -34.37 -35.44
CA ILE A 272 26.13 -34.25 -36.90
C ILE A 272 27.57 -34.58 -37.31
N LEU A 273 28.57 -34.06 -36.59
CA LEU A 273 29.98 -34.31 -36.90
C LEU A 273 30.40 -35.74 -36.57
N LEU A 274 29.97 -36.29 -35.43
CA LEU A 274 30.25 -37.67 -35.05
C LEU A 274 29.52 -38.67 -35.97
N GLY A 275 28.29 -38.37 -36.37
CA GLY A 275 27.53 -39.16 -37.35
C GLY A 275 28.25 -39.22 -38.70
N LYS A 276 28.79 -38.08 -39.17
CA LYS A 276 29.67 -38.06 -40.36
C LYS A 276 30.93 -38.90 -40.18
N ALA A 277 31.60 -38.77 -39.05
CA ALA A 277 32.83 -39.53 -38.80
C ALA A 277 32.56 -41.04 -38.67
N THR A 278 31.39 -41.40 -38.14
CA THR A 278 30.94 -42.80 -38.02
C THR A 278 30.59 -43.38 -39.39
N SER A 279 30.00 -42.59 -40.29
CA SER A 279 29.66 -43.04 -41.64
C SER A 279 30.88 -43.47 -42.46
N HIS A 280 32.06 -42.90 -42.21
CA HIS A 280 33.31 -43.33 -42.86
C HIS A 280 33.78 -44.73 -42.46
N MET A 281 33.31 -45.26 -41.32
CA MET A 281 33.60 -46.62 -40.85
C MET A 281 32.43 -47.60 -41.06
N ALA A 282 31.26 -47.10 -41.47
CA ALA A 282 30.05 -47.89 -41.61
C ALA A 282 29.95 -48.58 -43.00
N PRO A 283 29.17 -49.67 -43.12
CA PRO A 283 28.76 -50.22 -44.41
C PRO A 283 28.07 -49.15 -45.27
N LYS A 284 28.13 -49.30 -46.59
CA LYS A 284 27.66 -48.27 -47.54
C LYS A 284 26.22 -47.81 -47.28
N GLU A 285 25.30 -48.74 -47.00
CA GLU A 285 23.88 -48.43 -46.78
C GLU A 285 23.69 -47.59 -45.51
N ASP A 286 24.28 -48.01 -44.39
CA ASP A 286 24.23 -47.27 -43.11
C ASP A 286 24.98 -45.93 -43.20
N ALA A 287 26.07 -45.88 -43.96
CA ALA A 287 26.84 -44.66 -44.17
C ALA A 287 26.04 -43.59 -44.93
N GLU A 288 25.36 -43.98 -46.02
CA GLU A 288 24.49 -43.08 -46.79
C GLU A 288 23.32 -42.58 -45.92
N ALA A 289 22.68 -43.47 -45.17
CA ALA A 289 21.59 -43.13 -44.26
C ALA A 289 22.02 -42.20 -43.11
N LEU A 290 23.17 -42.45 -42.47
CA LEU A 290 23.72 -41.56 -41.44
C LEU A 290 23.95 -40.15 -41.97
N VAL A 291 24.51 -40.03 -43.18
CA VAL A 291 24.78 -38.73 -43.80
C VAL A 291 23.49 -37.99 -44.11
N GLU A 292 22.47 -38.68 -44.62
CA GLU A 292 21.14 -38.10 -44.90
C GLU A 292 20.47 -37.60 -43.62
N HIS A 293 20.36 -38.45 -42.59
CA HIS A 293 19.71 -38.08 -41.33
C HIS A 293 20.45 -36.96 -40.57
N CYS A 294 21.79 -36.90 -40.65
CA CYS A 294 22.55 -35.79 -40.08
C CYS A 294 22.22 -34.46 -40.78
N LYS A 295 22.11 -34.45 -42.11
CA LYS A 295 21.75 -33.25 -42.87
C LYS A 295 20.32 -32.81 -42.57
N ASP A 296 19.38 -33.75 -42.56
CA ASP A 296 17.98 -33.48 -42.26
C ASP A 296 17.82 -32.96 -40.83
N GLY A 297 18.45 -33.59 -39.85
CA GLY A 297 18.41 -33.15 -38.45
C GLY A 297 18.93 -31.72 -38.27
N GLY A 298 20.02 -31.35 -38.94
CA GLY A 298 20.53 -29.98 -38.93
C GLY A 298 19.59 -28.99 -39.61
N LYS A 299 19.08 -29.31 -40.80
CA LYS A 299 18.18 -28.43 -41.56
C LYS A 299 16.85 -28.21 -40.84
N THR A 300 16.18 -29.27 -40.40
CA THR A 300 14.91 -29.17 -39.67
C THR A 300 15.10 -28.43 -38.35
N THR A 301 16.26 -28.57 -37.69
CA THR A 301 16.58 -27.76 -36.50
C THR A 301 16.69 -26.27 -36.81
N LEU A 302 17.33 -25.89 -37.92
CA LEU A 302 17.37 -24.48 -38.34
C LEU A 302 15.95 -23.94 -38.60
N GLU A 303 15.08 -24.74 -39.22
CA GLU A 303 13.69 -24.36 -39.45
C GLU A 303 12.87 -24.25 -38.15
N LEU A 304 13.16 -25.11 -37.16
CA LEU A 304 12.57 -25.06 -35.82
C LEU A 304 12.99 -23.80 -35.07
N LEU A 305 14.30 -23.53 -35.03
CA LEU A 305 14.87 -22.33 -34.43
C LEU A 305 14.30 -21.06 -35.07
N GLN A 306 14.20 -21.02 -36.40
CA GLN A 306 13.60 -19.90 -37.12
C GLN A 306 12.15 -19.66 -36.71
N THR A 307 11.34 -20.70 -36.54
CA THR A 307 9.97 -20.60 -36.01
C THR A 307 9.97 -20.10 -34.55
N MET A 308 10.93 -20.50 -33.72
CA MET A 308 11.03 -20.09 -32.32
C MET A 308 11.38 -18.61 -32.13
N LYS A 309 11.87 -17.89 -33.15
CA LYS A 309 12.08 -16.42 -33.05
C LYS A 309 10.77 -15.64 -32.98
N ASP A 310 9.68 -16.21 -33.48
CA ASP A 310 8.39 -15.54 -33.56
C ASP A 310 7.53 -15.80 -32.32
N ALA A 311 7.26 -14.75 -31.54
CA ALA A 311 6.47 -14.84 -30.30
C ALA A 311 5.01 -15.33 -30.50
N GLY A 312 4.54 -15.40 -31.74
CA GLY A 312 3.24 -15.95 -32.15
C GLY A 312 3.35 -17.20 -33.03
N ALA A 313 4.43 -17.97 -32.88
CA ALA A 313 4.63 -19.22 -33.62
C ALA A 313 3.40 -20.14 -33.57
N ASP A 314 3.04 -20.71 -34.72
CA ASP A 314 1.98 -21.71 -34.81
C ASP A 314 2.40 -22.98 -34.06
N SER A 315 1.68 -23.30 -32.99
CA SER A 315 1.96 -24.46 -32.13
C SER A 315 1.90 -25.77 -32.91
N SER A 316 1.04 -25.88 -33.93
CA SER A 316 0.94 -27.10 -34.75
C SER A 316 2.17 -27.29 -35.65
N LYS A 317 2.66 -26.20 -36.24
CA LYS A 317 3.90 -26.19 -37.02
C LYS A 317 5.10 -26.51 -36.12
N LEU A 318 5.18 -25.89 -34.95
CA LEU A 318 6.24 -26.13 -33.98
C LEU A 318 6.30 -27.61 -33.60
N GLN A 319 5.17 -28.22 -33.24
CA GLN A 319 5.12 -29.63 -32.87
C GLN A 319 5.57 -30.53 -34.03
N SER A 320 5.13 -30.26 -35.25
CA SER A 320 5.56 -31.02 -36.44
C SER A 320 7.08 -30.97 -36.62
N GLN A 321 7.68 -29.78 -36.52
CA GLN A 321 9.13 -29.61 -36.65
C GLN A 321 9.90 -30.31 -35.52
N VAL A 322 9.38 -30.29 -34.28
CA VAL A 322 9.97 -31.03 -33.15
C VAL A 322 9.96 -32.53 -33.40
N GLU A 323 8.85 -33.10 -33.88
CA GLU A 323 8.76 -34.54 -34.17
C GLU A 323 9.70 -34.95 -35.32
N GLU A 324 9.83 -34.11 -36.36
CA GLU A 324 10.78 -34.35 -37.45
C GLU A 324 12.23 -34.36 -36.96
N VAL A 325 12.62 -33.39 -36.13
CA VAL A 325 13.96 -33.35 -35.51
C VAL A 325 14.20 -34.59 -34.65
N LYS A 326 13.24 -34.96 -33.78
CA LYS A 326 13.33 -36.16 -32.94
C LYS A 326 13.51 -37.42 -33.79
N LYS A 327 12.76 -37.54 -34.88
CA LYS A 327 12.86 -38.67 -35.79
C LYS A 327 14.26 -38.78 -36.41
N SER A 328 14.81 -37.67 -36.92
CA SER A 328 16.17 -37.68 -37.49
C SER A 328 17.23 -38.05 -36.46
N ILE A 329 17.15 -37.50 -35.24
CA ILE A 329 18.07 -37.85 -34.15
C ILE A 329 17.94 -39.34 -33.78
N GLN A 330 16.72 -39.84 -33.64
CA GLN A 330 16.48 -41.25 -33.30
C GLN A 330 17.01 -42.18 -34.39
N SER A 331 16.81 -41.86 -35.67
CA SER A 331 17.36 -42.66 -36.78
C SER A 331 18.89 -42.71 -36.77
N ILE A 332 19.58 -41.61 -36.44
CA ILE A 332 21.05 -41.61 -36.27
C ILE A 332 21.46 -42.54 -35.13
N LEU A 333 20.78 -42.47 -33.98
CA LEU A 333 21.07 -43.31 -32.82
C LEU A 333 20.77 -44.79 -33.08
N ASP A 334 19.69 -45.10 -33.80
CA ASP A 334 19.30 -46.47 -34.14
C ASP A 334 20.34 -47.11 -35.07
N ILE A 335 20.81 -46.37 -36.09
CA ILE A 335 21.91 -46.83 -36.95
C ILE A 335 23.18 -47.01 -36.13
N GLY A 336 23.52 -46.04 -35.27
CA GLY A 336 24.66 -46.13 -34.35
C GLY A 336 24.63 -47.40 -33.52
N ASN A 337 23.50 -47.70 -32.86
CA ASN A 337 23.31 -48.92 -32.08
C ASN A 337 23.38 -50.20 -32.93
N GLY A 338 22.88 -50.16 -34.16
CA GLY A 338 22.97 -51.29 -35.11
C GLY A 338 24.40 -51.62 -35.54
N LEU A 339 25.28 -50.60 -35.56
CA LEU A 339 26.69 -50.72 -35.91
C LEU A 339 27.59 -51.15 -34.74
N ILE A 340 27.09 -51.09 -33.50
CA ILE A 340 27.83 -51.61 -32.35
C ILE A 340 27.97 -53.12 -32.50
N PRO A 341 29.20 -53.68 -32.51
CA PRO A 341 29.40 -55.12 -32.50
C PRO A 341 28.62 -55.72 -31.34
N LYS A 342 27.59 -56.52 -31.65
CA LYS A 342 26.92 -57.31 -30.62
C LYS A 342 27.97 -58.26 -30.06
N GLU A 343 28.10 -58.31 -28.73
CA GLU A 343 28.88 -59.32 -28.02
C GLU A 343 28.30 -60.71 -28.33
N ASP A 344 28.56 -61.21 -29.53
CA ASP A 344 28.16 -62.54 -29.94
C ASP A 344 29.16 -63.53 -29.35
N GLU A 345 28.62 -64.66 -28.91
CA GLU A 345 29.19 -65.76 -28.13
C GLU A 345 30.36 -66.50 -28.82
N SER A 346 31.22 -65.81 -29.58
CA SER A 346 32.38 -66.36 -30.28
C SER A 346 33.65 -66.45 -29.43
N LEU A 347 33.60 -66.02 -28.16
CA LEU A 347 34.72 -66.11 -27.22
C LEU A 347 35.08 -67.56 -26.83
N ASP A 348 34.27 -68.55 -27.19
CA ASP A 348 34.63 -69.97 -27.02
C ASP A 348 35.76 -70.42 -27.95
N SER A 349 36.13 -69.62 -28.97
CA SER A 349 37.31 -69.88 -29.83
C SER A 349 38.63 -69.37 -29.25
N ILE A 350 38.64 -68.64 -28.11
CA ILE A 350 39.86 -68.19 -27.42
C ILE A 350 40.36 -69.27 -26.45
N GLU A 351 40.37 -70.53 -26.87
CA GLU A 351 41.07 -71.55 -26.09
C GLU A 351 42.58 -71.42 -26.33
N ASN A 352 42.99 -71.12 -27.58
CA ASN A 352 44.39 -70.92 -27.96
C ASN A 352 44.61 -69.78 -28.99
N ALA A 353 43.61 -68.93 -29.29
CA ALA A 353 43.66 -68.01 -30.45
C ALA A 353 44.89 -67.07 -30.50
N VAL A 354 45.39 -66.57 -29.37
CA VAL A 354 46.61 -65.73 -29.34
C VAL A 354 47.86 -66.56 -29.62
N GLU A 355 47.99 -67.72 -28.96
CA GLU A 355 49.14 -68.61 -29.14
C GLU A 355 49.17 -69.23 -30.53
N ASP A 356 48.01 -69.62 -31.06
CA ASP A 356 47.81 -70.17 -32.39
C ASP A 356 48.16 -69.13 -33.45
N GLU A 357 47.69 -67.89 -33.30
CA GLU A 357 47.97 -66.83 -34.27
C GLU A 357 49.45 -66.44 -34.28
N ILE A 358 50.09 -66.35 -33.11
CA ILE A 358 51.51 -66.02 -33.02
C ILE A 358 52.38 -67.17 -33.53
N SER A 359 51.99 -68.42 -33.27
CA SER A 359 52.69 -69.59 -33.79
C SER A 359 52.53 -69.68 -35.31
N SER A 360 51.32 -69.47 -35.84
CA SER A 360 51.03 -69.35 -37.28
C SER A 360 51.85 -68.24 -37.93
N THR A 361 51.94 -67.07 -37.29
CA THR A 361 52.75 -65.95 -37.77
C THR A 361 54.24 -66.32 -37.81
N ALA A 362 54.75 -67.00 -36.78
CA ALA A 362 56.13 -67.47 -36.74
C ALA A 362 56.44 -68.50 -37.86
N GLU A 363 55.48 -69.37 -38.18
CA GLU A 363 55.55 -70.31 -39.30
C GLU A 363 55.57 -69.59 -40.64
N LEU A 364 54.65 -68.63 -40.87
CA LEU A 364 54.62 -67.81 -42.09
C LEU A 364 55.94 -67.07 -42.32
N VAL A 365 56.55 -66.53 -41.27
CA VAL A 365 57.87 -65.89 -41.37
C VAL A 365 58.98 -66.92 -41.64
N ALA A 366 58.91 -68.13 -41.10
CA ALA A 366 59.86 -69.19 -41.41
C ALA A 366 59.76 -69.68 -42.87
N GLU A 367 58.53 -69.77 -43.40
CA GLU A 367 58.29 -70.04 -44.82
C GLU A 367 58.83 -68.92 -45.70
N ALA A 368 58.65 -67.65 -45.29
CA ALA A 368 59.21 -66.49 -45.95
C ALA A 368 60.74 -66.55 -46.04
N VAL A 369 61.43 -66.90 -44.94
CA VAL A 369 62.89 -67.13 -44.92
C VAL A 369 63.29 -68.21 -45.93
N THR A 370 62.61 -69.36 -45.89
CA THR A 370 62.91 -70.50 -46.78
C THR A 370 62.76 -70.10 -48.25
N ARG A 371 61.69 -69.38 -48.59
CA ARG A 371 61.44 -68.90 -49.95
C ARG A 371 62.48 -67.89 -50.42
N ILE A 372 62.94 -66.98 -49.56
CA ILE A 372 64.04 -66.06 -49.89
C ILE A 372 65.35 -66.83 -50.13
N GLU A 373 65.65 -67.87 -49.36
CA GLU A 373 66.84 -68.73 -49.55
C GLU A 373 66.80 -69.50 -50.88
N GLU A 374 65.62 -69.98 -51.28
CA GLU A 374 65.42 -70.59 -52.61
C GLU A 374 65.63 -69.57 -53.73
N MET A 375 65.12 -68.35 -53.57
CA MET A 375 65.30 -67.27 -54.54
C MET A 375 66.78 -66.86 -54.67
N LEU A 376 67.53 -66.80 -53.57
CA LEU A 376 68.99 -66.57 -53.58
C LEU A 376 69.71 -67.65 -54.40
N LYS A 377 69.35 -68.91 -54.19
CA LYS A 377 69.92 -70.03 -54.95
C LYS A 377 69.60 -69.94 -56.44
N ASN A 378 68.37 -69.56 -56.79
CA ASN A 378 67.93 -69.40 -58.18
C ASN A 378 68.61 -68.20 -58.85
N ALA A 379 68.71 -67.05 -58.17
CA ALA A 379 69.41 -65.87 -58.67
C ALA A 379 70.87 -66.19 -59.01
N ARG A 380 71.58 -66.93 -58.14
CA ARG A 380 72.96 -67.42 -58.39
C ARG A 380 73.11 -68.28 -59.64
N GLN A 381 72.05 -68.97 -60.05
CA GLN A 381 72.06 -69.84 -61.23
C GLN A 381 71.62 -69.11 -62.50
N ALA A 382 70.72 -68.12 -62.38
CA ALA A 382 70.06 -67.46 -63.50
C ALA A 382 70.64 -66.09 -63.86
N ASP A 383 71.20 -65.36 -62.90
CA ASP A 383 71.72 -64.00 -63.08
C ASP A 383 73.26 -63.99 -63.15
N THR A 384 73.83 -62.99 -63.83
CA THR A 384 75.29 -62.78 -63.92
C THR A 384 75.67 -61.31 -63.83
N GLY A 385 76.93 -61.01 -63.51
CA GLY A 385 77.46 -59.64 -63.47
C GLY A 385 76.83 -58.77 -62.37
N VAL A 386 76.67 -57.46 -62.66
CA VAL A 386 76.15 -56.47 -61.70
C VAL A 386 74.72 -56.79 -61.24
N LYS A 387 73.90 -57.39 -62.11
CA LYS A 387 72.52 -57.78 -61.77
C LYS A 387 72.49 -58.83 -60.65
N LEU A 388 73.36 -59.83 -60.73
CA LEU A 388 73.51 -60.83 -59.68
C LEU A 388 73.93 -60.17 -58.35
N GLU A 389 74.93 -59.29 -58.38
CA GLU A 389 75.44 -58.62 -57.17
C GLU A 389 74.35 -57.79 -56.46
N VAL A 390 73.50 -57.09 -57.23
CA VAL A 390 72.39 -56.30 -56.68
C VAL A 390 71.29 -57.21 -56.13
N ASN A 391 70.87 -58.23 -56.89
CA ASN A 391 69.82 -59.16 -56.46
C ASN A 391 70.24 -59.95 -55.21
N GLU A 392 71.49 -60.40 -55.11
CA GLU A 392 72.02 -61.08 -53.93
C GLU A 392 72.00 -60.18 -52.70
N ARG A 393 72.49 -58.94 -52.81
CA ARG A 393 72.51 -58.02 -51.65
C ARG A 393 71.10 -57.74 -51.14
N ILE A 394 70.14 -57.54 -52.03
CA ILE A 394 68.74 -57.29 -51.66
C ILE A 394 68.15 -58.51 -50.94
N LEU A 395 68.30 -59.69 -51.52
CA LEU A 395 67.75 -60.91 -50.94
C LEU A 395 68.45 -61.30 -49.63
N ASP A 396 69.77 -61.09 -49.51
CA ASP A 396 70.50 -61.27 -48.25
C ASP A 396 69.97 -60.32 -47.16
N SER A 397 69.64 -59.08 -47.53
CA SER A 397 69.08 -58.09 -46.61
C SER A 397 67.65 -58.48 -46.18
N CYS A 398 66.80 -58.90 -47.11
CA CYS A 398 65.46 -59.42 -46.80
C CYS A 398 65.53 -60.70 -45.93
N ASN A 399 66.48 -61.59 -46.20
CA ASN A 399 66.69 -62.81 -45.41
C ASN A 399 67.11 -62.49 -43.97
N ALA A 400 68.07 -61.56 -43.81
CA ALA A 400 68.51 -61.11 -42.49
C ALA A 400 67.36 -60.45 -41.71
N LEU A 401 66.56 -59.61 -42.37
CA LEU A 401 65.37 -58.98 -41.78
C LEU A 401 64.36 -60.03 -41.31
N MET A 402 64.01 -61.00 -42.17
CA MET A 402 63.05 -62.05 -41.81
C MET A 402 63.54 -62.95 -40.67
N LYS A 403 64.85 -63.27 -40.65
CA LYS A 403 65.45 -64.00 -39.52
C LYS A 403 65.35 -63.22 -38.22
N ALA A 404 65.58 -61.91 -38.25
CA ALA A 404 65.41 -61.04 -37.08
C ALA A 404 63.95 -60.96 -36.62
N ILE A 405 63.01 -60.81 -37.55
CA ILE A 405 61.56 -60.77 -37.26
C ILE A 405 61.10 -62.10 -36.65
N ARG A 406 61.58 -63.24 -37.15
CA ARG A 406 61.28 -64.55 -36.56
C ARG A 406 61.72 -64.63 -35.09
N VAL A 407 62.95 -64.19 -34.79
CA VAL A 407 63.44 -64.15 -33.40
C VAL A 407 62.57 -63.23 -32.55
N LEU A 408 62.19 -62.06 -33.07
CA LEU A 408 61.33 -61.10 -32.39
C LEU A 408 59.95 -61.70 -32.06
N ILE A 409 59.29 -62.39 -33.00
CA ILE A 409 57.98 -63.02 -32.76
C ILE A 409 58.08 -64.08 -31.66
N LEU A 410 59.12 -64.92 -31.69
CA LEU A 410 59.35 -65.92 -30.66
C LEU A 410 59.57 -65.27 -29.28
N LYS A 411 60.29 -64.15 -29.23
CA LYS A 411 60.47 -63.37 -27.99
C LYS A 411 59.22 -62.65 -27.52
N SER A 412 58.39 -62.19 -28.45
CA SER A 412 57.06 -61.66 -28.14
C SER A 412 56.17 -62.75 -27.52
N LYS A 413 56.25 -63.99 -28.03
CA LYS A 413 55.54 -65.13 -27.47
C LYS A 413 55.98 -65.43 -26.03
N ASP A 414 57.30 -65.51 -25.81
CA ASP A 414 57.87 -65.74 -24.48
C ASP A 414 57.38 -64.66 -23.48
N LEU A 415 57.45 -63.38 -23.87
CA LEU A 415 57.02 -62.24 -23.04
C LEU A 415 55.52 -62.27 -22.73
N GLN A 416 54.67 -62.59 -23.69
CA GLN A 416 53.23 -62.70 -23.44
C GLN A 416 52.91 -63.84 -22.46
N GLY A 417 53.64 -64.97 -22.56
CA GLY A 417 53.58 -66.04 -21.58
C GLY A 417 53.89 -65.54 -20.17
N GLU A 418 54.99 -64.79 -20.01
CA GLU A 418 55.38 -64.19 -18.71
C GLU A 418 54.30 -63.21 -18.18
N ILE A 419 53.77 -62.33 -19.04
CA ILE A 419 52.70 -61.37 -18.65
C ILE A 419 51.46 -62.09 -18.14
N VAL A 420 51.06 -63.17 -18.82
CA VAL A 420 49.89 -63.96 -18.42
C VAL A 420 50.17 -64.70 -17.12
N GLU A 421 51.32 -65.35 -16.98
CA GLU A 421 51.71 -66.06 -15.75
C GLU A 421 51.76 -65.13 -14.53
N GLU A 422 52.28 -63.92 -14.68
CA GLU A 422 52.31 -62.92 -13.61
C GLU A 422 50.94 -62.29 -13.34
N GLY A 423 50.12 -62.09 -14.38
CA GLY A 423 48.86 -61.34 -14.31
C GLY A 423 47.60 -62.16 -14.01
N MET A 424 47.62 -63.48 -14.25
CA MET A 424 46.43 -64.33 -14.11
C MET A 424 46.04 -64.62 -12.66
N GLY A 425 46.98 -64.55 -11.70
CA GLY A 425 46.71 -64.86 -10.30
C GLY A 425 46.20 -66.30 -10.12
N SER A 426 44.99 -66.47 -9.58
CA SER A 426 44.34 -67.79 -9.47
C SER A 426 43.41 -68.13 -10.65
N ALA A 427 43.29 -67.22 -11.63
CA ALA A 427 42.47 -67.41 -12.82
C ALA A 427 43.22 -68.27 -13.84
N SER A 428 42.53 -68.79 -14.84
CA SER A 428 43.19 -69.44 -15.99
C SER A 428 43.72 -68.41 -16.99
N ALA A 429 44.70 -68.78 -17.82
CA ALA A 429 45.19 -67.92 -18.91
C ALA A 429 44.03 -67.45 -19.83
N LYS A 430 43.05 -68.33 -20.04
CA LYS A 430 41.80 -68.03 -20.76
C LYS A 430 41.02 -66.88 -20.13
N GLU A 431 40.82 -66.93 -18.82
CA GLU A 431 40.09 -65.89 -18.10
C GLU A 431 40.86 -64.57 -18.10
N PHE A 432 42.19 -64.63 -18.08
CA PHE A 432 43.04 -63.44 -18.21
C PHE A 432 42.86 -62.78 -19.59
N TYR A 433 43.03 -63.51 -20.68
CA TYR A 433 42.81 -62.97 -22.03
C TYR A 433 41.38 -62.46 -22.25
N LYS A 434 40.37 -63.10 -21.65
CA LYS A 434 38.98 -62.63 -21.72
C LYS A 434 38.77 -61.32 -20.94
N ARG A 435 39.36 -61.18 -19.75
CA ARG A 435 39.29 -59.94 -18.96
C ARG A 435 40.01 -58.79 -19.67
N HIS A 436 41.08 -59.10 -20.40
CA HIS A 436 41.89 -58.14 -21.14
C HIS A 436 41.58 -58.19 -22.66
N HIS A 437 40.30 -58.32 -23.03
CA HIS A 437 39.89 -58.57 -24.42
C HIS A 437 40.48 -57.58 -25.45
N ARG A 438 40.52 -56.27 -25.15
CA ARG A 438 41.11 -55.27 -26.06
C ARG A 438 42.60 -55.48 -26.32
N TRP A 439 43.34 -55.91 -25.30
CA TRP A 439 44.77 -56.24 -25.43
C TRP A 439 44.94 -57.53 -26.23
N THR A 440 44.15 -58.56 -25.92
CA THR A 440 44.10 -59.84 -26.64
C THR A 440 43.82 -59.65 -28.14
N GLU A 441 42.81 -58.85 -28.50
CA GLU A 441 42.48 -58.52 -29.89
C GLU A 441 43.59 -57.72 -30.57
N GLY A 442 44.19 -56.78 -29.85
CA GLY A 442 45.34 -56.01 -30.32
C GLY A 442 46.53 -56.92 -30.68
N LEU A 443 46.85 -57.89 -29.83
CA LEU A 443 47.93 -58.85 -30.06
C LEU A 443 47.70 -59.72 -31.29
N ILE A 444 46.49 -60.28 -31.43
CA ILE A 444 46.11 -61.11 -32.59
C ILE A 444 46.19 -60.28 -33.88
N SER A 445 45.68 -59.04 -33.84
CA SER A 445 45.70 -58.14 -35.01
C SER A 445 47.12 -57.78 -35.42
N ALA A 446 47.98 -57.42 -34.45
CA ALA A 446 49.37 -57.10 -34.72
C ALA A 446 50.16 -58.30 -35.27
N ALA A 447 49.95 -59.50 -34.71
CA ALA A 447 50.57 -60.73 -35.21
C ALA A 447 50.19 -61.01 -36.67
N LYS A 448 48.89 -60.94 -37.00
CA LYS A 448 48.39 -61.06 -38.39
C LYS A 448 49.03 -60.06 -39.34
N ALA A 449 49.14 -58.80 -38.91
CA ALA A 449 49.76 -57.75 -39.72
C ALA A 449 51.24 -58.04 -40.02
N VAL A 450 51.98 -58.62 -39.06
CA VAL A 450 53.37 -59.06 -39.28
C VAL A 450 53.44 -60.23 -40.26
N GLY A 451 52.58 -61.24 -40.12
CA GLY A 451 52.54 -62.40 -41.02
C GLY A 451 52.20 -62.00 -42.46
N TRP A 452 51.21 -61.12 -42.63
CA TRP A 452 50.88 -60.57 -43.95
C TRP A 452 52.02 -59.73 -44.54
N GLY A 453 52.60 -58.84 -43.73
CA GLY A 453 53.76 -58.04 -44.13
C GLY A 453 54.95 -58.91 -44.57
N ALA A 454 55.16 -60.06 -43.93
CA ALA A 454 56.19 -61.02 -44.32
C ALA A 454 55.93 -61.58 -45.72
N LYS A 455 54.71 -62.00 -46.01
CA LYS A 455 54.32 -62.48 -47.33
C LYS A 455 54.49 -61.40 -48.41
N VAL A 456 54.02 -60.19 -48.13
CA VAL A 456 54.12 -59.05 -49.06
C VAL A 456 55.58 -58.71 -49.37
N LEU A 457 56.47 -58.72 -48.37
CA LEU A 457 57.89 -58.49 -48.58
C LEU A 457 58.52 -59.54 -49.50
N VAL A 458 58.22 -60.82 -49.29
CA VAL A 458 58.75 -61.92 -50.11
C VAL A 458 58.23 -61.82 -51.55
N ASP A 459 56.95 -61.56 -51.73
CA ASP A 459 56.36 -61.43 -53.07
C ASP A 459 56.92 -60.19 -53.80
N ALA A 460 57.14 -59.08 -53.10
CA ALA A 460 57.80 -57.89 -53.67
C ALA A 460 59.26 -58.20 -54.05
N ALA A 461 60.01 -58.89 -53.19
CA ALA A 461 61.38 -59.30 -53.47
C ALA A 461 61.45 -60.25 -54.70
N ASP A 462 60.50 -61.17 -54.84
CA ASP A 462 60.43 -62.12 -55.96
C ASP A 462 60.19 -61.43 -57.29
N LYS A 463 59.28 -60.44 -57.31
CA LYS A 463 59.03 -59.62 -58.50
C LYS A 463 60.26 -58.81 -58.91
N VAL A 464 60.96 -58.20 -57.95
CA VAL A 464 62.16 -57.39 -58.21
C VAL A 464 63.27 -58.26 -58.82
N VAL A 465 63.49 -59.47 -58.30
CA VAL A 465 64.53 -60.38 -58.81
C VAL A 465 64.21 -60.91 -60.22
N LYS A 466 62.93 -61.16 -60.52
CA LYS A 466 62.46 -61.66 -61.83
C LYS A 466 62.28 -60.58 -62.92
N GLU A 467 62.82 -59.38 -62.73
CA GLU A 467 62.73 -58.21 -63.65
C GLU A 467 61.29 -57.71 -63.92
N GLY A 468 60.30 -58.09 -63.11
CA GLY A 468 58.90 -57.70 -63.26
C GLY A 468 58.37 -56.74 -62.17
N GLY A 469 59.18 -56.42 -61.16
CA GLY A 469 58.80 -55.62 -60.00
C GLY A 469 59.52 -54.28 -59.92
N LYS A 470 58.89 -53.30 -59.23
CA LYS A 470 59.49 -52.00 -58.93
C LYS A 470 60.19 -52.03 -57.57
N PHE A 471 61.37 -51.42 -57.46
CA PHE A 471 62.07 -51.27 -56.18
C PHE A 471 61.23 -50.50 -55.14
N ASP A 472 60.37 -49.58 -55.58
CA ASP A 472 59.47 -48.84 -54.69
C ASP A 472 58.49 -49.77 -53.96
N GLU A 473 57.98 -50.82 -54.62
CA GLU A 473 57.09 -51.81 -53.98
C GLU A 473 57.81 -52.57 -52.86
N LEU A 474 59.09 -52.91 -53.08
CA LEU A 474 59.92 -53.56 -52.07
C LEU A 474 60.23 -52.63 -50.88
N VAL A 475 60.49 -51.35 -51.15
CA VAL A 475 60.71 -50.35 -50.10
C VAL A 475 59.45 -50.14 -49.26
N VAL A 476 58.27 -50.06 -49.89
CA VAL A 476 57.00 -49.95 -49.18
C VAL A 476 56.74 -51.18 -48.32
N ALA A 477 56.86 -52.39 -48.89
CA ALA A 477 56.71 -53.64 -48.15
C ALA A 477 57.67 -53.75 -46.96
N SER A 478 58.91 -53.26 -47.10
CA SER A 478 59.91 -53.23 -46.03
C SER A 478 59.53 -52.27 -44.89
N LYS A 479 58.88 -51.15 -45.21
CA LYS A 479 58.38 -50.21 -44.20
C LYS A 479 57.13 -50.72 -43.49
N GLU A 480 56.23 -51.35 -44.24
CA GLU A 480 55.00 -51.93 -43.69
C GLU A 480 55.31 -53.03 -42.69
N ILE A 481 56.18 -53.99 -43.04
CA ILE A 481 56.55 -55.05 -42.12
C ILE A 481 57.28 -54.52 -40.87
N ALA A 482 58.11 -53.48 -41.02
CA ALA A 482 58.77 -52.83 -39.89
C ALA A 482 57.75 -52.14 -38.96
N ALA A 483 56.77 -51.42 -39.53
CA ALA A 483 55.69 -50.79 -38.76
C ALA A 483 54.84 -51.83 -38.01
N SER A 484 54.46 -52.92 -38.68
CA SER A 484 53.72 -54.02 -38.05
C SER A 484 54.52 -54.67 -36.92
N THR A 485 55.83 -54.86 -37.09
CA THR A 485 56.68 -55.41 -36.01
C THR A 485 56.82 -54.46 -34.83
N ALA A 486 56.87 -53.15 -35.07
CA ALA A 486 56.89 -52.15 -34.00
C ALA A 486 55.56 -52.11 -33.23
N GLN A 487 54.44 -52.25 -33.94
CA GLN A 487 53.12 -52.36 -33.32
C GLN A 487 53.03 -53.61 -32.42
N LEU A 488 53.52 -54.76 -32.87
CA LEU A 488 53.53 -55.99 -32.07
C LEU A 488 54.35 -55.85 -30.78
N VAL A 489 55.47 -55.11 -30.82
CA VAL A 489 56.32 -54.86 -29.64
C VAL A 489 55.73 -53.82 -28.67
N SER A 490 54.85 -52.94 -29.17
CA SER A 490 54.22 -51.89 -28.35
C SER A 490 53.04 -52.39 -27.50
N LEU A 491 52.59 -53.60 -27.77
CA LEU A 491 51.52 -54.32 -27.08
C LEU A 491 52.13 -55.34 -26.11
#